data_AF-A0A920R0Q5-F1
#
_entry.id   AF-A0A920R0Q5-F1
#
_cell.length_a   1.000
_cell.length_b   1.000
_cell.length_c   1.000
_cell.angle_alpha   90.00
_cell.angle_beta   90.00
_cell.angle_gamma   90.00
#
_symmetry.space_group_name_H-M   'P 1'
#
loop_
_entity.id
_entity.type
_entity.pdbx_description
1 polymer ?
#
loop_
_entity_poly.entity_id
_entity_poly.type
_entity_poly.pdbx_seq_one_letter_code
_entity_poly.pdbx_strand_id
1 'polypeptide(L)'
;MNCEFVKESGIYSCWGDSNYSCEMVNYHDHEWGEPLKDNLKLFEFLILEGMQAGLSWSTILMKRDAFRNALDGFDPEKISKYDSKKKEQLLENPFDNSESK
;
A
#
# COMPACT_ATOMS: atom_id res chain seq x y z
N MET A 1 -4.06 -4.86 16.38
CA MET A 1 -4.78 -5.99 17.03
C MET A 1 -4.33 -7.30 16.38
N ASN A 2 -4.44 -8.45 17.05
CA ASN A 2 -4.05 -9.72 16.43
C ASN A 2 -5.11 -10.13 15.37
N CYS A 3 -4.70 -10.37 14.13
CA CYS A 3 -5.63 -10.64 13.01
C CYS A 3 -6.46 -11.91 13.20
N GLU A 4 -5.92 -12.90 13.92
CA GLU A 4 -6.65 -14.12 14.28
C GLU A 4 -7.85 -13.80 15.19
N PHE A 5 -7.70 -12.84 16.11
CA PHE A 5 -8.75 -12.46 17.06
C PHE A 5 -9.91 -11.71 16.37
N VAL A 6 -9.64 -10.91 15.34
CA VAL A 6 -10.68 -10.21 14.56
C VAL A 6 -11.54 -11.20 13.79
N LYS A 7 -10.94 -12.29 13.27
CA LYS A 7 -11.67 -13.36 12.58
C LYS A 7 -12.59 -14.16 13.52
N GLU A 8 -12.18 -14.38 14.77
CA GLU A 8 -12.96 -15.16 15.75
C GLU A 8 -14.03 -14.34 16.48
N SER A 9 -13.82 -13.04 16.67
CA SER A 9 -14.69 -12.19 17.50
C SER A 9 -15.95 -11.68 16.79
N GLY A 10 -16.03 -11.77 15.46
CA GLY A 10 -17.20 -11.28 14.70
C GLY A 10 -17.40 -9.76 14.77
N ILE A 11 -16.36 -9.02 15.19
CA ILE A 11 -16.35 -7.55 15.21
C ILE A 11 -15.85 -7.08 13.84
N TYR A 12 -16.81 -6.71 13.00
CA TYR A 12 -16.58 -6.25 11.64
C TYR A 12 -16.51 -4.72 11.63
N SER A 13 -15.36 -4.16 11.25
CA SER A 13 -15.26 -2.72 10.92
C SER A 13 -15.99 -2.44 9.60
N CYS A 14 -16.14 -1.18 9.19
CA CYS A 14 -16.90 -0.82 7.97
C CYS A 14 -16.31 -1.41 6.66
N TRP A 15 -15.12 -1.99 6.72
CA TRP A 15 -14.45 -2.73 5.63
C TRP A 15 -14.09 -4.17 6.04
N GLY A 16 -14.63 -4.67 7.16
CA GLY A 16 -14.32 -5.98 7.70
C GLY A 16 -15.37 -7.02 7.32
N ASP A 17 -15.08 -7.86 6.34
CA ASP A 17 -15.74 -9.15 6.14
C ASP A 17 -14.74 -10.27 6.52
N SER A 18 -15.19 -11.52 6.64
CA SER A 18 -14.35 -12.67 7.05
C SER A 18 -13.17 -13.00 6.10
N ASN A 19 -13.08 -12.33 4.95
CA ASN A 19 -12.12 -12.60 3.87
C ASN A 19 -11.02 -11.53 3.71
N TYR A 20 -10.96 -10.50 4.58
CA TYR A 20 -9.91 -9.47 4.47
C TYR A 20 -8.57 -9.92 5.05
N SER A 21 -7.49 -9.37 4.50
CA SER A 21 -6.11 -9.61 4.94
C SER A 21 -5.76 -8.79 6.18
N CYS A 22 -4.78 -9.25 6.96
CA CYS A 22 -4.33 -8.58 8.19
C CYS A 22 -3.90 -7.12 7.93
N GLU A 23 -3.24 -6.90 6.80
CA GLU A 23 -2.75 -5.61 6.35
C GLU A 23 -3.89 -4.61 6.16
N MET A 24 -5.03 -5.06 5.63
CA MET A 24 -6.19 -4.19 5.44
C MET A 24 -6.84 -3.79 6.76
N VAL A 25 -6.92 -4.73 7.72
CA VAL A 25 -7.46 -4.43 9.05
C VAL A 25 -6.56 -3.41 9.78
N ASN A 26 -5.25 -3.63 9.77
CA ASN A 26 -4.30 -2.71 10.40
C ASN A 26 -4.33 -1.32 9.74
N TYR A 27 -4.39 -1.26 8.41
CA TYR A 27 -4.52 0.01 7.68
C TYR A 27 -5.81 0.74 8.05
N HIS A 28 -6.93 0.02 8.07
CA HIS A 28 -8.22 0.61 8.41
C HIS A 28 -8.24 1.20 9.83
N ASP A 29 -7.72 0.46 10.81
CA ASP A 29 -7.85 0.83 12.22
C ASP A 29 -6.85 1.91 12.65
N HIS A 30 -5.74 2.07 11.93
CA HIS A 30 -4.65 2.96 12.35
C HIS A 30 -4.31 4.07 11.37
N GLU A 31 -4.68 3.94 10.10
CA GLU A 31 -4.30 4.90 9.06
C GLU A 31 -5.52 5.51 8.36
N TRP A 32 -6.60 4.75 8.17
CA TRP A 32 -7.74 5.22 7.40
C TRP A 32 -8.61 6.20 8.19
N GLY A 33 -8.82 7.39 7.63
CA GLY A 33 -9.64 8.45 8.24
C GLY A 33 -8.92 9.30 9.28
N GLU A 34 -7.68 8.97 9.64
CA GLU A 34 -6.86 9.77 10.54
C GLU A 34 -6.30 11.02 9.84
N PRO A 35 -6.45 12.24 10.41
CA PRO A 35 -5.95 13.46 9.79
C PRO A 35 -4.42 13.45 9.60
N LEU A 36 -3.99 13.38 8.35
CA LEU A 36 -2.57 13.37 7.98
C LEU A 36 -2.12 14.74 7.46
N LYS A 37 -1.02 15.27 8.02
CA LYS A 37 -0.42 16.56 7.62
C LYS A 37 0.96 16.43 6.98
N ASP A 38 1.47 15.20 6.87
CA ASP A 38 2.76 14.94 6.25
C ASP A 38 2.63 14.94 4.73
N ASN A 39 3.27 15.91 4.08
CA ASN A 39 3.20 16.10 2.63
C ASN A 39 3.75 14.90 1.84
N LEU A 40 4.80 14.23 2.34
CA LEU A 40 5.38 13.08 1.65
C LEU A 40 4.45 11.88 1.71
N LYS A 41 3.85 11.62 2.88
CA LYS A 41 2.87 10.56 3.01
C LYS A 41 1.58 10.83 2.23
N LEU A 42 1.14 12.10 2.18
CA LEU A 42 0.01 12.50 1.33
C LEU A 42 0.30 12.23 -0.16
N PHE A 43 1.53 12.52 -0.61
CA PHE A 43 1.96 12.18 -1.97
C PHE A 43 2.02 10.67 -2.20
N GLU A 44 2.57 9.90 -1.26
CA GLU A 44 2.56 8.43 -1.30
C GLU A 44 1.13 7.90 -1.49
N PHE A 45 0.18 8.32 -0.66
CA PHE A 45 -1.21 7.88 -0.78
C PHE A 45 -1.84 8.27 -2.11
N LEU A 46 -1.62 9.50 -2.58
CA LEU A 46 -2.14 9.95 -3.88
C LEU A 46 -1.68 9.06 -5.04
N ILE A 47 -0.40 8.65 -5.03
CA ILE A 47 0.15 7.77 -6.06
C ILE A 47 -0.41 6.35 -5.94
N LEU A 48 -0.51 5.81 -4.73
CA LEU A 48 -1.04 4.47 -4.48
C LEU A 48 -2.52 4.33 -4.90
N GLU A 49 -3.34 5.36 -4.67
CA GLU A 49 -4.73 5.42 -5.15
C GLU A 49 -4.81 5.38 -6.68
N GLY A 50 -3.90 6.06 -7.38
CA GLY A 50 -3.81 5.99 -8.84
C GLY A 50 -3.45 4.59 -9.36
N MET A 51 -2.67 3.82 -8.60
CA MET A 51 -2.29 2.45 -8.94
C MET A 51 -3.41 1.43 -8.66
N GLN A 52 -4.46 1.81 -7.94
CA GLN A 52 -5.60 0.93 -7.63
C GLN A 52 -6.51 0.66 -8.84
N ALA A 53 -6.25 1.25 -10.01
CA ALA A 53 -7.06 1.06 -11.21
C ALA A 53 -7.15 -0.43 -11.63
N GLY A 54 -8.25 -1.09 -11.26
CA GLY A 54 -8.52 -2.50 -11.56
C GLY A 54 -7.97 -3.52 -10.57
N LEU A 55 -7.44 -3.10 -9.40
CA LEU A 55 -6.92 -3.97 -8.35
C LEU A 55 -7.65 -3.76 -7.02
N SER A 56 -7.54 -4.72 -6.10
CA SER A 56 -8.02 -4.55 -4.73
C SER A 56 -7.05 -3.67 -3.92
N TRP A 57 -7.56 -2.89 -2.97
CA TRP A 57 -6.72 -2.10 -2.07
C TRP A 57 -5.77 -2.98 -1.23
N SER A 58 -6.20 -4.19 -0.85
CA SER A 58 -5.32 -5.18 -0.20
C SER A 58 -4.09 -5.54 -1.04
N THR A 59 -4.22 -5.60 -2.37
CA THR A 59 -3.09 -5.85 -3.28
C THR A 59 -2.12 -4.67 -3.28
N ILE A 60 -2.63 -3.44 -3.20
CA ILE A 60 -1.82 -2.22 -3.11
C ILE A 60 -1.08 -2.17 -1.77
N LEU A 61 -1.76 -2.46 -0.66
CA LEU A 61 -1.15 -2.51 0.68
C LEU A 61 -0.05 -3.56 0.77
N MET A 62 -0.27 -4.75 0.21
CA MET A 62 0.76 -5.81 0.15
C MET A 62 2.00 -5.37 -0.67
N LYS A 63 1.79 -4.58 -1.72
CA LYS A 63 2.85 -4.08 -2.59
C LYS A 63 3.46 -2.75 -2.12
N ARG A 64 2.92 -2.14 -1.05
CA ARG A 64 3.27 -0.78 -0.62
C ARG A 64 4.75 -0.61 -0.34
N ASP A 65 5.37 -1.58 0.33
CA ASP A 65 6.81 -1.53 0.64
C ASP A 65 7.68 -1.72 -0.61
N ALA A 66 7.26 -2.60 -1.54
CA ALA A 66 7.93 -2.74 -2.83
C ALA A 66 7.85 -1.45 -3.66
N PHE A 67 6.70 -0.77 -3.68
CA PHE A 67 6.56 0.53 -4.33
C PHE A 67 7.42 1.60 -3.66
N ARG A 68 7.49 1.62 -2.32
CA ARG A 68 8.36 2.55 -1.60
C ARG A 68 9.83 2.37 -1.98
N ASN A 69 10.29 1.14 -2.13
CA ASN A 69 11.65 0.84 -2.57
C ASN A 69 11.88 1.21 -4.05
N ALA A 70 10.93 0.88 -4.92
CA ALA A 70 11.03 1.14 -6.35
C ALA A 70 11.02 2.64 -6.70
N LEU A 71 10.20 3.41 -5.98
CA LEU A 71 9.97 4.85 -6.19
C LEU A 71 10.83 5.74 -5.27
N ASP A 72 11.98 5.25 -4.82
CA ASP A 72 12.96 6.00 -4.01
C ASP A 72 12.37 6.67 -2.76
N GLY A 73 11.42 6.02 -2.09
CA GLY A 73 10.74 6.52 -0.90
C GLY A 73 9.62 7.51 -1.18
N PHE A 74 9.06 7.52 -2.40
CA PHE A 74 8.06 8.49 -2.84
C PHE A 74 8.55 9.95 -2.81
N ASP A 75 9.85 10.17 -3.04
CA ASP A 75 10.46 11.50 -3.09
C ASP A 75 10.11 12.22 -4.42
N PRO A 76 9.30 13.30 -4.40
CA PRO A 76 8.88 13.99 -5.62
C PRO A 76 10.05 14.60 -6.41
N GLU A 77 11.12 15.02 -5.73
CA GLU A 77 12.28 15.61 -6.38
C GLU A 77 13.10 14.58 -7.14
N LYS A 78 13.12 13.32 -6.69
CA LYS A 78 13.76 12.22 -7.40
C LYS A 78 12.89 11.71 -8.53
N ILE A 79 11.59 11.51 -8.27
CA ILE A 79 10.65 10.99 -9.26
C ILE A 79 10.51 11.93 -10.46
N SER A 80 10.48 13.24 -10.22
CA SER A 80 10.44 14.24 -11.31
C SER A 80 11.64 14.20 -12.25
N LYS A 81 12.77 13.61 -11.82
CA LYS A 81 14.00 13.48 -12.60
C LYS A 81 14.13 12.12 -13.31
N TYR A 82 13.12 11.26 -13.24
CA TYR A 82 13.16 9.94 -13.87
C TYR A 82 13.26 10.04 -15.40
N ASP A 83 14.29 9.42 -15.94
CA ASP A 83 14.52 9.30 -17.38
C ASP A 83 13.85 8.04 -17.95
N SER A 84 13.99 7.83 -19.27
CA SER A 84 13.45 6.63 -19.94
C SER A 84 14.05 5.34 -19.37
N LYS A 85 15.33 5.35 -19.00
CA LYS A 85 16.03 4.18 -18.47
C LYS A 85 15.48 3.75 -17.12
N LYS A 86 15.23 4.69 -16.21
CA LYS A 86 14.60 4.39 -14.92
C LYS A 86 13.19 3.85 -15.12
N LYS A 87 12.43 4.35 -16.10
CA LYS A 87 11.10 3.81 -16.44
C LYS A 87 11.16 2.37 -16.94
N GLU A 88 12.10 2.05 -17.83
CA GLU A 88 12.33 0.68 -18.31
C GLU A 88 12.70 -0.25 -17.15
N GLN A 89 13.60 0.17 -16.27
CA GLN A 89 13.96 -0.60 -15.07
C GLN A 89 12.77 -0.88 -14.15
N LEU A 90 11.86 0.09 -14.00
CA LEU A 90 10.65 -0.08 -13.18
C LEU A 90 9.65 -1.04 -13.82
N LEU A 91 9.55 -1.06 -15.15
CA LEU A 91 8.69 -2.00 -15.89
C LEU A 91 9.19 -3.44 -15.79
N GLU A 92 10.50 -3.64 -15.77
CA GLU A 92 11.11 -4.96 -15.64
C GLU A 92 11.18 -5.47 -14.20
N ASN A 93 10.87 -4.63 -13.20
CA ASN A 93 10.98 -4.99 -11.79
C ASN A 93 9.95 -6.07 -11.40
N PRO A 94 10.37 -7.33 -11.17
CA PRO A 94 9.44 -8.37 -10.80
C PRO A 94 9.02 -8.19 -9.35
N PHE A 95 7.71 -8.26 -9.08
CA PHE A 95 7.24 -8.38 -7.71
C PHE A 95 7.39 -9.82 -7.24
N ASP A 96 8.35 -10.08 -6.36
CA ASP A 96 8.47 -11.36 -5.68
C ASP A 96 7.46 -11.44 -4.53
N ASN A 97 6.54 -12.41 -4.59
CA ASN A 97 5.56 -12.68 -3.52
C ASN A 97 6.15 -13.55 -2.39
N SER A 98 7.45 -13.87 -2.42
CA SER A 98 8.04 -14.81 -1.45
C SER A 98 8.14 -14.27 -0.02
N GLU A 99 8.00 -12.95 0.18
CA GLU A 99 8.11 -12.29 1.50
C GLU A 99 6.76 -12.05 2.20
N SER A 100 5.62 -12.30 1.54
CA SER A 100 4.30 -12.24 2.18
C SER A 100 3.97 -13.58 2.85
N LYS A 101 4.59 -13.85 4.00
CA LYS A 101 4.25 -14.95 4.90
C LYS A 101 4.01 -14.45 6.32
#